data_AF-A0A5A7MJM9-F1
#
_entry.id   AF-A0A5A7MJM9-F1
#
_cell.length_a   1.000
_cell.length_b   1.000
_cell.length_c   1.000
_cell.angle_alpha   90.00
_cell.angle_beta   90.00
_cell.angle_gamma   90.00
#
_symmetry.space_group_name_H-M   'P 1'
#
loop_
_entity.id
_entity.type
_entity.pdbx_description
1 polymer ?
#
loop_
_entity_poly.entity_id
_entity_poly.type
_entity_poly.pdbx_seq_one_letter_code
_entity_poly.pdbx_strand_id
1 'polypeptide(L)'
;MAQNNEAMIAELLRKVVNDPHAAAELLALAADYLKSREPLPDALADYLAHAFRRAATTPPPDNDRSSGEGKSLVDERIARLIEGLCMKRESGAPRKEVPKGKIIAGLMIYGDKAEQEQGWRKKIAEEHGLAKNTAKARIQEAREERPKAEAEAKERTQKILEANELLSLIRKR
;
A
#
# COMPACT_ATOMS: atom_id res chain seq x y z
N MET A 1 -24.21 -26.28 23.34
CA MET A 1 -23.01 -25.72 22.68
C MET A 1 -23.23 -25.59 21.17
N ALA A 2 -23.55 -26.67 20.43
CA ALA A 2 -23.68 -26.65 18.97
C ALA A 2 -24.74 -25.70 18.38
N GLN A 3 -25.98 -25.69 18.90
CA GLN A 3 -27.06 -24.83 18.36
C GLN A 3 -26.79 -23.33 18.46
N ASN A 4 -26.03 -22.88 19.46
CA ASN A 4 -25.68 -21.47 19.62
C ASN A 4 -24.61 -21.03 18.61
N ASN A 5 -23.72 -21.96 18.23
CA ASN A 5 -22.66 -21.69 17.27
C ASN A 5 -23.18 -21.60 15.84
N GLU A 6 -24.19 -22.38 15.45
CA GLU A 6 -24.76 -22.33 14.10
C GLU A 6 -25.44 -20.97 13.81
N ALA A 7 -26.23 -20.46 14.75
CA ALA A 7 -26.86 -19.15 14.62
C ALA A 7 -25.82 -18.02 14.54
N MET A 8 -24.77 -18.10 15.37
CA MET A 8 -23.65 -17.17 15.35
C MET A 8 -22.86 -17.23 14.03
N ILE A 9 -22.55 -18.43 13.52
CA ILE A 9 -21.88 -18.62 12.22
C ILE A 9 -22.73 -18.02 11.10
N ALA A 10 -24.04 -18.28 11.08
CA ALA A 10 -24.94 -17.71 10.07
C ALA A 10 -24.99 -16.17 10.13
N GLU A 11 -24.96 -15.59 11.33
CA GLU A 11 -24.92 -14.13 11.50
C GLU A 11 -23.59 -13.54 11.01
N LEU A 12 -22.46 -14.16 11.38
CA LEU A 12 -21.13 -13.73 10.95
C LEU A 12 -20.96 -13.83 9.43
N LEU A 13 -21.46 -14.91 8.81
CA LEU A 13 -21.44 -15.08 7.36
C LEU A 13 -22.24 -13.99 6.63
N ARG A 14 -23.34 -13.47 7.21
CA ARG A 14 -24.07 -12.33 6.63
C ARG A 14 -23.28 -11.03 6.70
N LYS A 15 -22.45 -10.85 7.72
CA LYS A 15 -21.67 -9.62 7.95
C LYS A 15 -20.33 -9.60 7.23
N VAL A 16 -19.75 -10.76 6.92
CA VAL A 16 -18.37 -10.93 6.43
C VAL A 16 -17.98 -10.08 5.21
N VAL A 17 -18.95 -9.75 4.35
CA VAL A 17 -18.71 -8.92 3.16
C VAL A 17 -18.44 -7.45 3.53
N ASN A 18 -19.05 -6.98 4.61
CA ASN A 18 -19.02 -5.58 5.03
C ASN A 18 -18.17 -5.36 6.29
N ASP A 19 -17.96 -6.40 7.08
CA ASP A 19 -17.22 -6.38 8.34
C ASP A 19 -16.04 -7.38 8.31
N PRO A 20 -14.80 -6.89 8.17
CA PRO A 20 -13.62 -7.77 8.18
C PRO A 20 -13.39 -8.43 9.55
N HIS A 21 -13.96 -7.91 10.64
CA HIS A 21 -13.88 -8.54 11.95
C HIS A 21 -14.66 -9.85 11.99
N ALA A 22 -15.82 -9.90 11.33
CA ALA A 22 -16.61 -11.12 11.22
C ALA A 22 -15.85 -12.26 10.51
N ALA A 23 -14.98 -11.94 9.54
CA ALA A 23 -14.09 -12.92 8.90
C ALA A 23 -13.06 -13.49 9.89
N ALA A 24 -12.48 -12.64 10.75
CA ALA A 24 -11.53 -13.08 11.76
C ALA A 24 -12.22 -13.98 12.81
N GLU A 25 -13.45 -13.66 13.22
CA GLU A 25 -14.24 -14.48 14.14
C GLU A 25 -14.61 -15.83 13.52
N LEU A 26 -15.02 -15.87 12.25
CA LEU A 26 -15.29 -17.14 11.54
C LEU A 26 -14.05 -18.03 11.47
N LEU A 27 -12.87 -17.46 11.27
CA LEU A 27 -11.61 -18.20 11.28
C LEU A 27 -11.26 -18.73 12.66
N ALA A 28 -11.50 -17.95 13.73
CA ALA A 28 -11.31 -18.40 15.10
C ALA A 28 -12.22 -19.59 15.42
N LEU A 29 -13.50 -19.49 15.06
CA LEU A 29 -14.47 -20.59 15.22
C LEU A 29 -14.04 -21.83 14.44
N ALA A 30 -13.65 -21.67 13.17
CA ALA A 30 -13.15 -22.77 12.37
C ALA A 30 -11.92 -23.45 13.01
N ALA A 31 -11.00 -22.65 13.56
CA ALA A 31 -9.84 -23.18 14.25
C ALA A 31 -10.22 -23.99 15.50
N ASP A 32 -11.28 -23.59 16.22
CA ASP A 32 -11.74 -24.32 17.39
C ASP A 32 -12.41 -25.66 17.03
N TYR A 33 -13.22 -25.72 15.96
CA TYR A 33 -13.72 -26.99 15.42
C TYR A 33 -12.58 -27.93 14.98
N LEU A 34 -11.56 -27.39 14.31
CA LEU A 34 -10.40 -28.17 13.88
C LEU A 34 -9.58 -28.71 15.08
N LYS A 35 -9.42 -27.91 16.14
CA LYS A 35 -8.73 -28.34 17.37
C LYS A 35 -9.51 -29.42 18.11
N SER A 36 -10.84 -29.28 18.19
CA SER A 36 -11.72 -30.27 18.84
C SER A 36 -11.91 -31.53 17.98
N ARG A 37 -11.47 -31.51 16.72
CA ARG A 37 -11.68 -32.58 15.73
C ARG A 37 -13.16 -32.84 15.45
N GLU A 38 -13.99 -31.83 15.69
CA GLU A 38 -15.40 -31.87 15.35
C GLU A 38 -15.61 -31.52 13.87
N PRO A 39 -16.67 -32.06 13.23
CA PRO A 39 -17.00 -31.67 11.87
C PRO A 39 -17.33 -30.17 11.82
N LEU A 40 -16.77 -29.47 10.83
CA LEU A 40 -17.15 -28.08 10.60
C LEU A 40 -18.60 -28.03 10.09
N PRO A 41 -19.40 -27.06 10.55
CA PRO A 41 -20.70 -26.79 9.94
C PRO A 41 -20.57 -26.49 8.44
N ASP A 42 -21.49 -27.03 7.62
CA ASP A 42 -21.39 -26.99 6.15
C ASP A 42 -21.18 -25.56 5.61
N ALA A 43 -21.94 -24.59 6.12
CA ALA A 43 -21.82 -23.20 5.69
C ALA A 43 -20.43 -22.58 5.97
N LEU A 44 -19.79 -22.99 7.07
CA LEU A 44 -18.43 -22.55 7.41
C LEU A 44 -17.39 -23.27 6.54
N ALA A 45 -17.60 -24.57 6.27
CA ALA A 45 -16.74 -25.35 5.39
C ALA A 45 -16.77 -24.81 3.95
N ASP A 46 -17.94 -24.49 3.42
CA ASP A 46 -18.12 -23.92 2.08
C ASP A 46 -17.45 -22.55 1.95
N TYR A 47 -17.60 -21.70 2.98
CA TYR A 47 -16.94 -20.40 3.04
C TYR A 47 -15.40 -20.53 2.96
N LEU A 48 -14.81 -21.41 3.77
CA LEU A 48 -13.36 -21.66 3.75
C LEU A 48 -12.92 -22.29 2.44
N ALA A 49 -13.65 -23.27 1.92
CA ALA A 49 -13.36 -23.93 0.66
C ALA A 49 -13.34 -22.92 -0.50
N HIS A 50 -14.27 -21.95 -0.52
CA HIS A 50 -14.28 -20.87 -1.49
C HIS A 50 -13.00 -20.02 -1.41
N ALA A 51 -12.60 -19.62 -0.20
CA ALA A 51 -11.40 -18.82 0.01
C ALA A 51 -10.11 -19.56 -0.43
N PHE A 52 -9.97 -20.84 -0.04
CA PHE A 52 -8.83 -21.67 -0.46
C PHE A 52 -8.81 -21.93 -1.95
N ARG A 53 -9.97 -22.14 -2.58
CA ARG A 53 -10.07 -22.32 -4.04
C ARG A 53 -9.53 -21.10 -4.78
N ARG A 54 -9.92 -19.87 -4.36
CA ARG A 54 -9.42 -18.64 -4.97
C ARG A 54 -7.91 -18.50 -4.83
N ALA A 55 -7.34 -18.88 -3.69
CA ALA A 55 -5.89 -18.90 -3.50
C ALA A 55 -5.20 -19.94 -4.40
N ALA A 56 -5.74 -21.16 -4.48
CA ALA A 56 -5.17 -22.26 -5.25
C ALA A 56 -5.18 -22.03 -6.76
N THR A 57 -6.20 -21.34 -7.29
CA THR A 57 -6.33 -21.02 -8.72
C THR A 57 -5.42 -19.87 -9.19
N THR A 58 -4.54 -19.34 -8.33
CA THR A 58 -3.58 -18.31 -8.72
C THR A 58 -2.58 -18.93 -9.71
N PRO A 59 -2.59 -18.51 -10.99
CA PRO A 59 -1.64 -19.02 -11.97
C PRO A 59 -0.22 -18.64 -11.51
N PRO A 60 0.79 -19.47 -11.78
CA PRO A 60 2.18 -19.06 -11.60
C PRO A 60 2.42 -17.76 -12.37
N PRO A 61 3.23 -16.82 -11.85
CA PRO A 61 3.59 -15.64 -12.62
C PRO A 61 4.22 -16.12 -13.92
N ASP A 62 3.65 -15.73 -15.05
CA ASP A 62 4.21 -16.07 -16.36
C ASP A 62 5.64 -15.52 -16.38
N ASN A 63 6.60 -16.44 -16.55
CA ASN A 63 8.01 -16.12 -16.75
C ASN A 63 8.21 -15.48 -18.12
N ASP A 64 7.48 -14.44 -18.48
CA ASP A 64 7.85 -13.63 -19.62
C ASP A 64 7.20 -12.25 -19.59
N ARG A 65 8.11 -11.27 -19.46
CA ARG A 65 8.00 -9.88 -19.92
C ARG A 65 7.29 -8.89 -18.99
N SER A 66 8.17 -8.10 -18.38
CA SER A 66 8.01 -6.65 -18.24
C SER A 66 7.04 -6.17 -17.16
N SER A 67 7.47 -6.25 -15.90
CA SER A 67 7.27 -5.19 -14.88
C SER A 67 8.18 -5.49 -13.69
N GLY A 68 9.08 -4.55 -13.35
CA GLY A 68 10.24 -4.77 -12.48
C GLY A 68 10.01 -5.01 -10.98
N GLU A 69 9.01 -5.78 -10.56
CA GLU A 69 8.77 -6.12 -9.14
C GLU A 69 8.25 -7.56 -9.02
N GLY A 70 9.16 -8.52 -8.83
CA GLY A 70 8.81 -9.92 -8.63
C GLY A 70 8.09 -10.13 -7.29
N LYS A 71 6.75 -10.09 -7.31
CA LYS A 71 5.96 -10.65 -6.22
C LYS A 71 6.06 -12.17 -6.31
N SER A 72 6.37 -12.81 -5.17
CA SER A 72 6.42 -14.26 -5.12
C SER A 72 5.02 -14.82 -5.41
N LEU A 73 4.93 -15.96 -6.10
CA LEU A 73 3.68 -16.72 -6.22
C LEU A 73 3.01 -16.94 -4.86
N VAL A 74 3.82 -17.08 -3.80
CA VAL A 74 3.34 -17.19 -2.41
C VAL A 74 2.61 -15.92 -1.98
N ASP A 75 3.15 -14.74 -2.28
CA ASP A 75 2.54 -13.46 -1.92
C ASP A 75 1.21 -13.23 -2.65
N GLU A 76 1.14 -13.66 -3.91
CA GLU A 76 -0.10 -13.58 -4.70
C GLU A 76 -1.16 -14.54 -4.18
N ARG A 77 -0.79 -15.78 -3.85
CA ARG A 77 -1.71 -16.74 -3.22
C ARG A 77 -2.23 -16.23 -1.87
N ILE A 78 -1.36 -15.63 -1.06
CA ILE A 78 -1.74 -15.00 0.21
C ILE A 78 -2.71 -13.84 -0.04
N ALA A 79 -2.44 -12.99 -1.04
CA ALA A 79 -3.35 -11.89 -1.39
C ALA A 79 -4.72 -12.40 -1.83
N ARG A 80 -4.77 -13.45 -2.67
CA ARG A 80 -6.03 -14.09 -3.11
C ARG A 80 -6.77 -14.78 -1.99
N LEU A 81 -6.07 -15.37 -1.02
CA LEU A 81 -6.67 -15.93 0.18
C LEU A 81 -7.35 -14.84 1.02
N ILE A 82 -6.65 -13.72 1.24
CA ILE A 82 -7.17 -12.55 1.95
C ILE A 82 -8.43 -12.00 1.24
N GLU A 83 -8.40 -11.88 -0.09
CA GLU A 83 -9.58 -11.51 -0.89
C GLU A 83 -10.73 -12.52 -0.75
N GLY A 84 -10.42 -13.82 -0.76
CA GLY A 84 -11.40 -14.90 -0.59
C GLY A 84 -12.07 -14.90 0.77
N LEU A 85 -11.35 -14.48 1.81
CA LEU A 85 -11.85 -14.32 3.17
C LEU A 85 -12.60 -12.98 3.37
N CYS A 86 -12.71 -12.13 2.34
CA CYS A 86 -13.26 -10.77 2.45
C CYS A 86 -12.51 -9.88 3.47
N MET A 87 -11.27 -10.21 3.81
CA MET A 87 -10.46 -9.40 4.69
C MET A 87 -9.92 -8.20 3.92
N LYS A 88 -10.30 -7.00 4.33
CA LYS A 88 -9.65 -5.78 3.83
C LYS A 88 -8.38 -5.57 4.62
N ARG A 89 -7.25 -5.42 3.93
CA ARG A 89 -6.14 -4.68 4.55
C ARG A 89 -6.66 -3.27 4.76
N GLU A 90 -6.79 -2.85 6.02
CA GLU A 90 -6.69 -1.42 6.29
C GLU A 90 -5.42 -0.96 5.59
N SER A 91 -5.57 0.05 4.74
CA SER A 91 -4.50 0.68 3.97
C SER A 91 -3.16 0.52 4.68
N GLY A 92 -2.19 -0.14 4.01
CA GLY A 92 -0.92 -0.51 4.62
C GLY A 92 -0.36 0.64 5.46
N ALA A 93 0.12 0.27 6.66
CA ALA A 93 0.55 1.17 7.74
C ALA A 93 0.98 2.56 7.25
N PRO A 94 0.53 3.65 7.91
CA PRO A 94 0.78 5.02 7.46
C PRO A 94 2.25 5.18 7.07
N ARG A 95 2.48 5.45 5.79
CA ARG A 95 3.83 5.54 5.23
C ARG A 95 4.57 6.60 6.04
N LYS A 96 5.62 6.20 6.76
CA LYS A 96 6.48 7.12 7.52
C LYS A 96 6.71 8.41 6.73
N GLU A 97 6.45 9.55 7.36
CA GLU A 97 6.55 10.85 6.70
C GLU A 97 8.01 11.15 6.36
N VAL A 98 8.26 11.44 5.09
CA VAL A 98 9.52 12.00 4.62
C VAL A 98 9.22 13.44 4.22
N PRO A 99 9.94 14.44 4.76
CA PRO A 99 9.75 15.83 4.39
C PRO A 99 9.89 16.01 2.88
N LYS A 100 8.78 16.29 2.19
CA LYS A 100 8.70 16.40 0.72
C LYS A 100 9.70 17.41 0.15
N GLY A 101 9.90 18.54 0.83
CA GLY A 101 10.86 19.57 0.44
C GLY A 101 12.31 19.07 0.35
N LYS A 102 12.72 18.11 1.19
CA LYS A 102 14.06 17.51 1.12
C LYS A 102 14.24 16.63 -0.12
N ILE A 103 13.19 15.90 -0.49
CA ILE A 103 13.20 15.04 -1.69
C ILE A 103 13.23 15.90 -2.95
N ILE A 104 12.44 16.97 -3.00
CA ILE A 104 12.41 17.92 -4.13
C ILE A 104 13.76 18.63 -4.26
N ALA A 105 14.37 19.09 -3.16
CA ALA A 105 15.70 19.69 -3.19
C ALA A 105 16.77 18.72 -3.72
N GLY A 106 16.72 17.45 -3.29
CA GLY A 106 17.59 16.40 -3.83
C GLY A 106 17.37 16.16 -5.33
N LEU A 107 16.11 16.11 -5.79
CA LEU A 107 15.78 16.00 -7.22
C LEU A 107 16.34 17.17 -8.03
N MET A 108 16.33 18.40 -7.50
CA MET A 108 16.92 19.56 -8.17
C MET A 108 18.45 19.51 -8.24
N ILE A 109 19.12 18.98 -7.21
CA ILE A 109 20.59 18.93 -7.14
C ILE A 109 21.16 17.80 -8.02
N TYR A 110 20.54 16.63 -8.00
CA TYR A 110 21.06 15.43 -8.65
C TYR A 110 20.46 15.20 -10.06
N GLY A 111 19.35 15.86 -10.37
CA GLY A 111 18.69 15.75 -11.68
C GLY A 111 18.09 14.36 -11.96
N ASP A 112 17.33 14.24 -13.05
CA ASP A 112 16.55 13.02 -13.40
C ASP A 112 17.40 11.84 -13.91
N LYS A 113 18.71 11.83 -13.64
CA LYS A 113 19.59 10.76 -14.10
C LYS A 113 19.37 9.49 -13.27
N ALA A 114 18.99 8.41 -13.94
CA ALA A 114 18.68 7.11 -13.32
C ALA A 114 19.81 6.55 -12.42
N GLU A 115 21.07 6.79 -12.78
CA GLU A 115 22.25 6.36 -12.01
C GLU A 115 22.33 7.07 -10.64
N GLN A 116 21.94 8.34 -10.57
CA GLN A 116 21.92 9.11 -9.34
C GLN A 116 20.70 8.78 -8.47
N GLU A 117 19.60 8.36 -9.12
CA GLU A 117 18.38 7.95 -8.45
C GLU A 117 18.59 6.72 -7.55
N GLN A 118 19.43 5.77 -7.94
CA GLN A 118 19.72 4.59 -7.12
C GLN A 118 20.49 4.96 -5.84
N GLY A 119 21.47 5.86 -5.95
CA GLY A 119 22.21 6.39 -4.79
C GLY A 119 21.31 7.21 -3.87
N TRP A 120 20.43 8.03 -4.44
CA TRP A 120 19.47 8.85 -3.69
C TRP A 120 18.41 8.01 -2.97
N ARG A 121 17.87 6.98 -3.63
CA ARG A 121 16.96 6.00 -3.01
C ARG A 121 17.60 5.34 -1.79
N LYS A 122 18.88 4.96 -1.88
CA LYS A 122 19.61 4.34 -0.77
C LYS A 122 19.78 5.32 0.39
N LYS A 123 20.17 6.57 0.12
CA LYS A 123 20.30 7.62 1.15
C LYS A 123 18.97 7.92 1.86
N ILE A 124 17.87 8.11 1.12
CA ILE A 124 16.54 8.33 1.73
C ILE A 124 16.11 7.13 2.58
N ALA A 125 16.35 5.91 2.09
CA ALA A 125 16.02 4.69 2.81
C ALA A 125 16.79 4.59 4.14
N GLU A 126 18.07 4.93 4.14
CA GLU A 126 18.94 4.92 5.32
C GLU A 126 18.60 6.05 6.30
N GLU A 127 18.48 7.29 5.82
CA GLU A 127 18.19 8.48 6.65
C GLU A 127 16.83 8.41 7.36
N HIS A 128 15.83 7.80 6.71
CA HIS A 128 14.46 7.75 7.23
C HIS A 128 14.03 6.35 7.71
N GLY A 129 14.93 5.36 7.67
CA GLY A 129 14.64 3.98 8.07
C GLY A 129 13.46 3.39 7.29
N LEU A 130 13.51 3.48 5.96
CA LEU A 130 12.47 3.05 5.02
C LEU A 130 12.94 1.89 4.16
N ALA A 131 11.99 1.11 3.65
CA ALA A 131 12.27 0.20 2.55
C ALA A 131 12.63 0.98 1.27
N LYS A 132 13.54 0.44 0.46
CA LYS A 132 13.98 1.06 -0.81
C LYS A 132 12.82 1.35 -1.77
N ASN A 133 11.80 0.49 -1.79
CA ASN A 133 10.61 0.68 -2.62
C ASN A 133 9.73 1.84 -2.12
N THR A 134 9.66 2.04 -0.81
CA THR A 134 8.99 3.21 -0.22
C THR A 134 9.73 4.49 -0.58
N ALA A 135 11.07 4.49 -0.54
CA ALA A 135 11.87 5.63 -0.97
C ALA A 135 11.67 5.94 -2.46
N LYS A 136 11.58 4.92 -3.33
CA LYS A 136 11.25 5.08 -4.76
C LYS A 136 9.88 5.72 -4.96
N ALA A 137 8.84 5.25 -4.26
CA ALA A 137 7.51 5.83 -4.33
C ALA A 137 7.49 7.30 -3.91
N ARG A 138 8.23 7.66 -2.84
CA ARG A 138 8.36 9.05 -2.38
C ARG A 138 9.06 9.97 -3.38
N ILE A 139 10.07 9.46 -4.09
CA ILE A 139 10.74 10.21 -5.17
C ILE A 139 9.78 10.44 -6.33
N GLN A 140 8.95 9.46 -6.67
CA GLN A 140 7.95 9.59 -7.74
C GLN A 140 6.85 10.60 -7.37
N GLU A 141 6.30 10.51 -6.15
CA GLU A 141 5.35 11.50 -5.60
C GLU A 141 5.94 12.92 -5.68
N ALA A 142 7.21 13.09 -5.26
CA ALA A 142 7.89 14.38 -5.30
C ALA A 142 8.14 14.89 -6.73
N ARG A 143 8.36 13.99 -7.72
CA ARG A 143 8.48 14.37 -9.15
C ARG A 143 7.16 14.91 -9.70
N GLU A 144 6.04 14.29 -9.34
CA GLU A 144 4.71 14.71 -9.79
C GLU A 144 4.28 16.05 -9.15
N GLU A 145 4.70 16.30 -7.91
CA GLU A 145 4.43 17.55 -7.20
C GLU A 145 5.41 18.68 -7.52
N ARG A 146 6.61 18.36 -8.03
CA ARG A 146 7.64 19.34 -8.42
C ARG A 146 7.12 20.50 -9.28
N PRO A 147 6.36 20.31 -10.38
CA PRO A 147 5.88 21.44 -11.19
C PRO A 147 4.93 22.35 -10.41
N LYS A 148 4.12 21.80 -9.50
CA LYS A 148 3.23 22.59 -8.63
C LYS A 148 4.03 23.38 -7.60
N ALA A 149 5.00 22.73 -6.96
CA ALA A 149 5.89 23.38 -5.99
C ALA A 149 6.75 24.48 -6.63
N GLU A 150 7.23 24.28 -7.87
CA GLU A 150 7.96 25.31 -8.62
C GLU A 150 7.06 26.49 -9.01
N ALA A 151 5.81 26.24 -9.39
CA ALA A 151 4.84 27.30 -9.69
C ALA A 151 4.51 28.14 -8.44
N GLU A 152 4.21 27.49 -7.31
CA GLU A 152 3.96 28.16 -6.03
C GLU A 152 5.18 28.94 -5.53
N ALA A 153 6.38 28.37 -5.68
CA ALA A 153 7.62 29.05 -5.30
C ALA A 153 7.83 30.30 -6.15
N LYS A 154 7.65 30.21 -7.49
CA LYS A 154 7.75 31.37 -8.39
C LYS A 154 6.73 32.45 -8.04
N GLU A 155 5.49 32.07 -7.76
CA GLU A 155 4.43 33.01 -7.36
C GLU A 155 4.77 33.71 -6.03
N ARG A 156 5.26 32.96 -5.04
CA ARG A 156 5.71 33.53 -3.76
C ARG A 156 6.89 34.47 -3.94
N THR A 157 7.89 34.07 -4.73
CA THR A 157 9.03 34.94 -5.03
C THR A 157 8.58 36.19 -5.76
N GLN A 158 7.67 36.09 -6.72
CA GLN A 158 7.11 37.23 -7.43
C GLN A 158 6.38 38.17 -6.47
N LYS A 159 5.51 37.66 -5.59
CA LYS A 159 4.84 38.45 -4.55
C LYS A 159 5.82 39.15 -3.60
N ILE A 160 6.90 38.50 -3.21
CA ILE A 160 7.95 39.10 -2.37
C ILE A 160 8.67 40.21 -3.13
N LEU A 161 9.00 40.00 -4.41
CA LEU A 161 9.65 41.01 -5.24
C LEU A 161 8.74 42.19 -5.55
N GLU A 162 7.43 41.97 -5.70
CA GLU A 162 6.40 43.01 -5.85
C GLU A 162 6.25 43.81 -4.56
N ALA A 163 6.12 43.13 -3.41
CA ALA A 163 5.95 43.77 -2.10
C ALA A 163 7.17 44.62 -1.69
N ASN A 164 8.37 44.30 -2.20
CA ASN A 164 9.59 45.07 -1.94
C ASN A 164 10.00 45.99 -3.10
N GLU A 165 9.15 46.18 -4.11
CA GLU A 165 9.40 47.00 -5.33
C GLU A 165 10.64 46.57 -6.17
N LEU A 166 11.22 45.41 -5.86
CA LEU A 166 12.44 44.89 -6.46
C LEU A 166 12.25 44.38 -7.90
N LEU A 167 11.00 44.17 -8.34
CA LEU A 167 10.71 43.76 -9.73
C LEU A 167 11.28 44.75 -10.76
N SER A 168 11.28 46.04 -10.46
CA SER A 168 11.76 47.10 -11.34
C SER A 168 13.29 47.07 -11.53
N LEU A 169 14.02 46.54 -10.55
CA LEU A 169 15.48 46.42 -10.56
C LEU A 169 15.97 45.20 -11.36
N ILE A 170 15.17 44.13 -11.39
CA ILE A 170 15.52 42.88 -12.09
C ILE A 170 15.46 43.03 -13.63
N ARG A 171 14.68 43.99 -14.15
CA ARG A 171 14.58 44.27 -15.60
C ARG A 171 15.66 45.20 -16.17
N LYS A 172 16.57 45.73 -15.35
CA LYS A 172 17.68 46.57 -15.83
C LYS A 172 18.98 45.78 -15.93
N ARG A 173 19.12 45.03 -17.04
CA ARG A 173 20.38 44.79 -17.75
C ARG A 173 20.08 44.44 -19.19
#